data_AF-A0A433Q1H4-F1
#
_entry.id   AF-A0A433Q1H4-F1
#
_cell.length_a   1.000
_cell.length_b   1.000
_cell.length_c   1.000
_cell.angle_alpha   90.00
_cell.angle_beta   90.00
_cell.angle_gamma   90.00
#
_symmetry.space_group_name_H-M   'P 1'
#
loop_
_entity.id
_entity.type
_entity.pdbx_description
1 polymer ?
#
loop_
_entity_poly.entity_id
_entity_poly.type
_entity_poly.pdbx_seq_one_letter_code
_entity_poly.pdbx_strand_id
1 'polypeptide(L)'
;MKDVLANLPQFQELKAKYSAHISIAQDCMAAFEKSKLSQVGTVEQNMACGETADGELPKTVVLDMVPLLDDQFVSPVDKVRLLCLYIISKENGLLDDDRRKLLEHARLDSGLREVINNLSLLDVKISKPPRKPGEKSNKKKRDKKKRSEEEEVPYELSRYVPVVKKVMEGHLNNTIDSSLYPYVREMEPEEIEEEARLEAQRPAPSLRTTRPKWQQKTKSQGESRNPSGARLILFIAGGMTYSEIRSAYEIADIYNREVYIGSTHVITPSTFIEDLKGLRKPMGKIPPPVPAYVPPPPEPEPRREPPPLKQHLSSSSAQSSARSSGASTPVPSVTDDKSLPPSSTDSGKSEKKKKGGFRLFG
;
A
#
# COMPACT_ATOMS: atom_id res chain seq x y z
N MET A 1 0.54 42.53 18.45
CA MET A 1 -0.28 42.08 17.29
C MET A 1 0.29 40.83 16.61
N LYS A 2 1.56 40.78 16.16
CA LYS A 2 2.13 39.57 15.54
C LYS A 2 1.99 38.30 16.41
N ASP A 3 2.28 38.38 17.70
CA ASP A 3 2.14 37.24 18.62
C ASP A 3 0.69 36.79 18.86
N VAL A 4 -0.27 37.70 18.68
CA VAL A 4 -1.71 37.37 18.79
C VAL A 4 -2.17 36.60 17.56
N LEU A 5 -1.75 37.00 16.35
CA LEU A 5 -1.99 36.21 15.14
C LEU A 5 -1.29 34.85 15.20
N ALA A 6 -0.07 34.78 15.71
CA ALA A 6 0.67 33.53 15.86
C ALA A 6 0.02 32.55 16.86
N ASN A 7 -0.74 33.06 17.83
CA ASN A 7 -1.44 32.25 18.84
C ASN A 7 -2.89 31.91 18.47
N LEU A 8 -3.38 32.28 17.28
CA LEU A 8 -4.68 31.81 16.80
C LEU A 8 -4.65 30.29 16.59
N PRO A 9 -5.65 29.52 17.08
CA PRO A 9 -5.66 28.05 16.96
C PRO A 9 -5.51 27.55 15.51
N GLN A 10 -6.14 28.24 14.55
CA GLN A 10 -6.03 27.93 13.11
C GLN A 10 -4.59 28.09 12.59
N PHE A 11 -3.85 29.11 13.05
CA PHE A 11 -2.45 29.30 12.69
C PHE A 11 -1.55 28.25 13.35
N GLN A 12 -1.87 27.82 14.57
CA GLN A 12 -1.13 26.74 15.25
C GLN A 12 -1.37 25.38 14.57
N GLU A 13 -2.60 25.06 14.18
CA GLU A 13 -2.92 23.84 13.43
C GLU A 13 -2.22 23.83 12.05
N LEU A 14 -2.28 24.94 11.33
CA LEU A 14 -1.59 25.09 10.04
C LEU A 14 -0.07 24.95 10.19
N LYS A 15 0.51 25.59 11.21
CA LYS A 15 1.94 25.46 11.55
C LYS A 15 2.31 24.02 11.92
N ALA A 16 1.46 23.32 12.67
CA ALA A 16 1.68 21.91 13.02
C ALA A 16 1.71 21.01 11.77
N LYS A 17 0.76 21.20 10.84
CA LYS A 17 0.72 20.49 9.55
C LYS A 17 1.99 20.76 8.72
N TYR A 18 2.38 22.02 8.55
CA TYR A 18 3.63 22.35 7.86
C TYR A 18 4.87 21.76 8.55
N SER A 19 4.95 21.82 9.87
CA SER A 19 6.06 21.24 10.64
C SER A 19 6.17 19.72 10.46
N ALA A 20 5.03 19.01 10.43
CA ALA A 20 4.99 17.58 10.18
C ALA A 20 5.47 17.25 8.76
N HIS A 21 5.00 17.96 7.74
CA HIS A 21 5.45 17.75 6.36
C HIS A 21 6.94 18.07 6.15
N ILE A 22 7.48 19.08 6.84
CA ILE A 22 8.92 19.39 6.80
C ILE A 22 9.73 18.25 7.44
N SER A 23 9.31 17.73 8.60
CA SER A 23 9.97 16.56 9.23
C SER A 23 9.96 15.36 8.29
N ILE A 24 8.80 14.99 7.76
CA ILE A 24 8.65 13.85 6.84
C ILE A 24 9.57 14.01 5.61
N ALA A 25 9.67 15.22 5.04
CA ALA A 25 10.57 15.47 3.92
C ALA A 25 12.05 15.33 4.31
N GLN A 26 12.45 15.78 5.50
CA GLN A 26 13.80 15.62 6.03
C GLN A 26 14.13 14.16 6.31
N ASP A 27 13.21 13.41 6.94
CA ASP A 27 13.36 11.98 7.22
C ASP A 27 13.47 11.15 5.93
N CYS A 28 12.67 11.48 4.90
CA CYS A 28 12.76 10.88 3.58
C CYS A 28 14.12 11.13 2.90
N MET A 29 14.65 12.37 2.97
CA MET A 29 15.97 12.69 2.41
C MET A 29 17.10 11.97 3.17
N ALA A 30 17.05 11.93 4.50
CA ALA A 30 18.01 11.21 5.32
C ALA A 30 18.01 9.70 5.01
N ALA A 31 16.84 9.09 4.81
CA ALA A 31 16.73 7.69 4.37
C ALA A 31 17.27 7.47 2.95
N PHE A 32 16.98 8.40 2.03
CA PHE A 32 17.45 8.36 0.64
C PHE A 32 18.97 8.38 0.53
N GLU A 33 19.64 9.24 1.31
CA GLU A 33 21.10 9.31 1.39
C GLU A 33 21.68 8.08 2.08
N LYS A 34 21.17 7.72 3.27
CA LYS A 34 21.67 6.62 4.09
C LYS A 34 21.68 5.28 3.37
N SER A 35 20.63 4.96 2.61
CA SER A 35 20.49 3.70 1.88
C SER A 35 20.98 3.79 0.42
N LYS A 36 21.68 4.88 0.04
CA LYS A 36 22.20 5.14 -1.32
C LYS A 36 21.14 5.02 -2.42
N LEU A 37 19.91 5.43 -2.13
CA LEU A 37 18.74 5.19 -3.01
C LEU A 37 18.85 5.87 -4.38
N SER A 38 19.70 6.89 -4.53
CA SER A 38 20.05 7.45 -5.85
C SER A 38 20.68 6.41 -6.79
N GLN A 39 21.65 5.62 -6.28
CA GLN A 39 22.34 4.60 -7.07
C GLN A 39 21.44 3.40 -7.32
N VAL A 40 20.76 2.91 -6.28
CA VAL A 40 19.77 1.83 -6.36
C VAL A 40 18.67 2.20 -7.37
N GLY A 41 18.06 3.37 -7.22
CA GLY A 41 17.00 3.87 -8.09
C GLY A 41 17.44 4.04 -9.54
N THR A 42 18.69 4.48 -9.79
CA THR A 42 19.23 4.55 -11.16
C THR A 42 19.23 3.18 -11.83
N VAL A 43 19.70 2.14 -11.13
CA VAL A 43 19.73 0.76 -11.65
C VAL A 43 18.32 0.18 -11.78
N GLU A 44 17.42 0.42 -10.80
CA GLU A 44 16.00 0.03 -10.89
C GLU A 44 15.31 0.64 -12.12
N GLN A 45 15.47 1.96 -12.36
CA GLN A 45 14.88 2.65 -13.51
C GLN A 45 15.42 2.13 -14.84
N ASN A 46 16.74 1.89 -14.93
CA ASN A 46 17.36 1.32 -16.13
C ASN A 46 16.79 -0.08 -16.45
N MET A 47 16.57 -0.92 -15.44
CA MET A 47 16.00 -2.26 -15.62
C MET A 47 14.51 -2.23 -15.98
N ALA A 48 13.71 -1.42 -15.27
CA ALA A 48 12.26 -1.37 -15.43
C ALA A 48 11.86 -0.74 -16.78
N CYS A 49 12.43 0.43 -17.11
CA CYS A 49 12.18 1.12 -18.37
C CYS A 49 12.83 0.39 -19.56
N GLY A 50 13.96 -0.30 -19.33
CA GLY A 50 14.75 -0.93 -20.39
C GLY A 50 15.62 0.06 -21.17
N GLU A 51 15.77 1.29 -20.65
CA GLU A 51 16.55 2.39 -21.21
C GLU A 51 17.19 3.26 -20.10
N THR A 52 18.34 3.88 -20.39
CA THR A 52 19.02 4.86 -19.53
C THR A 52 18.25 6.18 -19.45
N ALA A 53 18.75 7.16 -18.70
CA ALA A 53 18.18 8.51 -18.69
C ALA A 53 18.13 9.12 -20.11
N ASP A 54 19.14 8.82 -20.92
CA ASP A 54 19.33 9.28 -22.31
C ASP A 54 18.49 8.52 -23.36
N GLY A 55 17.69 7.53 -22.94
CA GLY A 55 16.92 6.67 -23.88
C GLY A 55 17.74 5.57 -24.58
N GLU A 56 18.97 5.33 -24.11
CA GLU A 56 19.87 4.31 -24.66
C GLU A 56 19.71 2.95 -23.99
N LEU A 57 20.11 1.87 -24.69
CA LEU A 57 20.00 0.52 -24.12
C LEU A 57 20.98 0.34 -22.94
N PRO A 58 20.53 -0.13 -21.76
CA PRO A 58 21.33 -0.16 -20.56
C PRO A 58 22.28 -1.36 -20.58
N LYS A 59 23.49 -1.14 -21.07
CA LYS A 59 24.53 -2.18 -21.28
C LYS A 59 25.26 -2.55 -19.98
N THR A 60 25.32 -1.65 -19.00
CA THR A 60 26.16 -1.74 -17.80
C THR A 60 25.44 -2.32 -16.57
N VAL A 61 24.15 -2.65 -16.67
CA VAL A 61 23.29 -3.08 -15.52
C VAL A 61 23.96 -4.03 -14.53
N VAL A 62 24.70 -5.04 -15.00
CA VAL A 62 25.40 -5.99 -14.12
C VAL A 62 26.61 -5.35 -13.42
N LEU A 63 27.38 -4.53 -14.13
CA LEU A 63 28.53 -3.79 -13.60
C LEU A 63 28.09 -2.76 -12.55
N ASP A 64 26.92 -2.15 -12.74
CA ASP A 64 26.35 -1.14 -11.83
C ASP A 64 25.68 -1.80 -10.61
N MET A 65 25.03 -2.97 -10.81
CA MET A 65 24.31 -3.71 -9.76
C MET A 65 25.24 -4.48 -8.81
N VAL A 66 26.28 -5.16 -9.33
CA VAL A 66 27.14 -6.05 -8.53
C VAL A 66 27.84 -5.34 -7.34
N PRO A 67 28.32 -4.09 -7.46
CA PRO A 67 28.80 -3.31 -6.32
C PRO A 67 27.73 -3.07 -5.26
N LEU A 68 26.50 -2.72 -5.66
CA LEU A 68 25.36 -2.49 -4.74
C LEU A 68 24.94 -3.77 -3.99
N LEU A 69 25.18 -4.94 -4.57
CA LEU A 69 24.90 -6.22 -3.93
C LEU A 69 25.92 -6.59 -2.84
N ASP A 70 27.17 -6.10 -2.90
CA ASP A 70 28.16 -6.29 -1.83
C ASP A 70 28.13 -5.16 -0.78
N ASP A 71 27.61 -3.98 -1.14
CA ASP A 71 27.56 -2.79 -0.29
C ASP A 71 26.79 -3.03 1.03
N GLN A 72 27.41 -2.69 2.16
CA GLN A 72 26.81 -2.84 3.49
C GLN A 72 25.73 -1.79 3.81
N PHE A 73 25.67 -0.68 3.09
CA PHE A 73 24.67 0.38 3.28
C PHE A 73 23.37 0.12 2.52
N VAL A 74 23.38 -0.80 1.54
CA VAL A 74 22.18 -1.24 0.82
C VAL A 74 21.52 -2.37 1.62
N SER A 75 20.23 -2.25 1.91
CA SER A 75 19.53 -3.24 2.73
C SER A 75 19.41 -4.60 2.03
N PRO A 76 19.34 -5.74 2.76
CA PRO A 76 19.09 -7.05 2.14
C PRO A 76 17.78 -7.10 1.32
N VAL A 77 16.77 -6.32 1.71
CA VAL A 77 15.50 -6.17 1.00
C VAL A 77 15.72 -5.48 -0.35
N ASP A 78 16.48 -4.39 -0.39
CA ASP A 78 16.80 -3.67 -1.64
C ASP A 78 17.71 -4.49 -2.57
N LYS A 79 18.63 -5.29 -2.02
CA LYS A 79 19.42 -6.28 -2.79
C LYS A 79 18.52 -7.32 -3.46
N VAL A 80 17.51 -7.84 -2.75
CA VAL A 80 16.51 -8.74 -3.32
C VAL A 80 15.68 -8.03 -4.40
N ARG A 81 15.21 -6.80 -4.17
CA ARG A 81 14.48 -6.01 -5.18
C ARG A 81 15.26 -5.85 -6.47
N LEU A 82 16.54 -5.47 -6.39
CA LEU A 82 17.43 -5.34 -7.55
C LEU A 82 17.54 -6.67 -8.31
N LEU A 83 17.72 -7.79 -7.60
CA LEU A 83 17.79 -9.13 -8.22
C LEU A 83 16.45 -9.55 -8.85
N CYS A 84 15.32 -9.28 -8.22
CA CYS A 84 13.99 -9.55 -8.76
C CYS A 84 13.76 -8.76 -10.06
N LEU A 85 14.02 -7.45 -10.05
CA LEU A 85 13.92 -6.60 -11.24
C LEU A 85 14.91 -7.03 -12.33
N TYR A 86 16.14 -7.43 -11.97
CA TYR A 86 17.11 -7.94 -12.92
C TYR A 86 16.62 -9.21 -13.61
N ILE A 87 16.07 -10.17 -12.87
CA ILE A 87 15.48 -11.41 -13.40
C ILE A 87 14.30 -11.09 -14.32
N ILE A 88 13.35 -10.27 -13.86
CA ILE A 88 12.17 -9.85 -14.64
C ILE A 88 12.59 -9.11 -15.92
N SER A 89 13.69 -8.33 -15.90
CA SER A 89 14.23 -7.66 -17.09
C SER A 89 14.77 -8.63 -18.16
N LYS A 90 14.98 -9.91 -17.84
CA LYS A 90 15.39 -10.94 -18.79
C LYS A 90 14.18 -11.79 -19.18
N GLU A 91 13.64 -11.56 -20.37
CA GLU A 91 12.47 -12.27 -20.93
C GLU A 91 12.52 -13.80 -20.82
N ASN A 92 13.73 -14.38 -20.83
CA ASN A 92 13.97 -15.82 -20.73
C ASN A 92 14.70 -16.22 -19.42
N GLY A 93 14.76 -15.36 -18.40
CA GLY A 93 15.50 -15.64 -17.17
C GLY A 93 17.03 -15.70 -17.31
N LEU A 94 17.70 -16.26 -16.31
CA LEU A 94 19.15 -16.35 -16.17
C LEU A 94 19.69 -17.77 -16.39
N LEU A 95 20.99 -17.93 -16.66
CA LEU A 95 21.62 -19.24 -16.51
C LEU A 95 21.69 -19.56 -15.01
N ASP A 96 21.51 -20.82 -14.64
CA ASP A 96 21.49 -21.22 -13.22
C ASP A 96 22.80 -20.91 -12.49
N ASP A 97 23.95 -21.02 -13.17
CA ASP A 97 25.25 -20.66 -12.58
C ASP A 97 25.41 -19.15 -12.37
N ASP A 98 24.91 -18.31 -13.29
CA ASP A 98 24.92 -16.85 -13.14
C ASP A 98 23.99 -16.42 -11.99
N ARG A 99 22.80 -17.03 -11.92
CA ARG A 99 21.86 -16.83 -10.82
C ARG A 99 22.47 -17.23 -9.47
N ARG A 100 23.13 -18.40 -9.40
CA ARG A 100 23.79 -18.88 -8.18
C ARG A 100 24.87 -17.92 -7.71
N LYS A 101 25.77 -17.50 -8.60
CA LYS A 101 26.84 -16.51 -8.33
C LYS A 101 26.28 -15.19 -7.81
N LEU A 102 25.20 -14.66 -8.41
CA LEU A 102 24.55 -13.43 -7.96
C LEU A 102 23.95 -13.56 -6.55
N LEU A 103 23.32 -14.68 -6.23
CA LEU A 103 22.75 -14.96 -4.90
C LEU A 103 23.83 -15.14 -3.82
N GLU A 104 24.95 -15.77 -4.18
CA GLU A 104 26.12 -15.94 -3.32
C GLU A 104 26.81 -14.60 -3.04
N HIS A 105 27.05 -13.81 -4.09
CA HIS A 105 27.66 -12.47 -4.01
C HIS A 105 26.82 -11.49 -3.19
N ALA A 106 25.48 -11.54 -3.30
CA ALA A 106 24.58 -10.70 -2.51
C ALA A 106 24.46 -11.13 -1.03
N ARG A 107 25.08 -12.25 -0.62
CA ARG A 107 25.13 -12.79 0.76
C ARG A 107 23.76 -12.92 1.43
N LEU A 108 22.72 -13.24 0.67
CA LEU A 108 21.33 -13.31 1.14
C LEU A 108 21.07 -14.53 2.04
N ASP A 109 20.18 -14.36 3.02
CA ASP A 109 19.66 -15.46 3.85
C ASP A 109 18.78 -16.44 3.04
N SER A 110 18.51 -17.62 3.60
CA SER A 110 17.73 -18.67 2.92
C SER A 110 16.29 -18.25 2.59
N GLY A 111 15.66 -17.42 3.42
CA GLY A 111 14.32 -16.91 3.18
C GLY A 111 14.27 -15.84 2.09
N LEU A 112 15.28 -14.98 2.00
CA LEU A 112 15.43 -13.99 0.93
C LEU A 112 15.82 -14.63 -0.41
N ARG A 113 16.55 -15.75 -0.40
CA ARG A 113 16.74 -16.59 -1.60
C ARG A 113 15.42 -17.21 -2.07
N GLU A 114 14.56 -17.63 -1.14
CA GLU A 114 13.27 -18.24 -1.48
C GLU A 114 12.27 -17.25 -2.12
N VAL A 115 12.34 -15.96 -1.77
CA VAL A 115 11.60 -14.88 -2.48
C VAL A 115 11.87 -14.93 -3.98
N ILE A 116 13.13 -15.08 -4.36
CA ILE A 116 13.55 -15.13 -5.77
C ILE A 116 13.06 -16.43 -6.44
N ASN A 117 13.02 -17.56 -5.73
CA ASN A 117 12.40 -18.80 -6.23
C ASN A 117 10.88 -18.67 -6.40
N ASN A 118 10.22 -17.90 -5.54
CA ASN A 118 8.76 -17.74 -5.54
C ASN A 118 8.24 -16.79 -6.63
N LEU A 119 9.11 -16.03 -7.29
CA LEU A 119 8.76 -15.31 -8.53
C LEU A 119 8.18 -16.25 -9.60
N SER A 120 8.60 -17.53 -9.63
CA SER A 120 8.04 -18.53 -10.57
C SER A 120 6.56 -18.83 -10.35
N LEU A 121 6.03 -18.55 -9.16
CA LEU A 121 4.61 -18.69 -8.84
C LEU A 121 3.78 -17.51 -9.38
N LEU A 122 4.44 -16.43 -9.81
CA LEU A 122 3.87 -15.29 -10.53
C LEU A 122 4.21 -15.34 -12.04
N ASP A 123 4.41 -16.55 -12.58
CA ASP A 123 4.79 -16.86 -13.98
C ASP A 123 6.10 -16.18 -14.47
N VAL A 124 6.96 -15.72 -13.55
CA VAL A 124 8.26 -15.16 -13.92
C VAL A 124 9.24 -16.29 -14.25
N LYS A 125 9.79 -16.27 -15.46
CA LYS A 125 10.83 -17.21 -15.91
C LYS A 125 12.16 -16.88 -15.24
N ILE A 126 12.50 -17.61 -14.17
CA ILE A 126 13.74 -17.38 -13.40
C ILE A 126 14.97 -17.94 -14.12
N SER A 127 14.86 -19.13 -14.72
CA SER A 127 15.97 -19.88 -15.32
C SER A 127 15.74 -20.16 -16.81
N LYS A 128 16.83 -20.19 -17.58
CA LYS A 128 16.88 -20.75 -18.94
C LYS A 128 17.87 -21.91 -19.03
N PRO A 129 17.60 -22.91 -19.89
CA PRO A 129 18.60 -23.90 -20.26
C PRO A 129 19.80 -23.23 -20.98
N PRO A 130 20.99 -23.85 -20.95
CA PRO A 130 22.08 -23.46 -21.82
C PRO A 130 21.67 -23.64 -23.29
N ARG A 131 22.07 -22.70 -24.15
CA ARG A 131 21.75 -22.76 -25.59
C ARG A 131 22.40 -23.98 -26.24
N LYS A 132 21.65 -24.64 -27.12
CA LYS A 132 22.21 -25.70 -27.97
C LYS A 132 23.08 -25.08 -29.09
N PRO A 133 24.16 -25.74 -29.52
CA PRO A 133 24.94 -25.28 -30.67
C PRO A 133 24.05 -25.09 -31.91
N GLY A 134 24.11 -23.91 -32.54
CA GLY A 134 23.30 -23.55 -33.71
C GLY A 134 21.93 -22.90 -33.41
N GLU A 135 21.51 -22.82 -32.14
CA GLU A 135 20.23 -22.23 -31.75
C GLU A 135 20.20 -20.71 -31.95
N LYS A 136 19.38 -20.22 -32.91
CA LYS A 136 19.26 -18.79 -33.20
C LYS A 136 18.55 -18.05 -32.06
N SER A 137 19.13 -16.93 -31.66
CA SER A 137 18.58 -16.06 -30.62
C SER A 137 17.31 -15.34 -31.11
N ASN A 138 16.13 -15.90 -30.84
CA ASN A 138 14.85 -15.17 -30.92
C ASN A 138 14.80 -14.08 -29.84
N LYS A 139 15.56 -13.00 -30.03
CA LYS A 139 15.29 -11.72 -29.36
C LYS A 139 14.04 -11.16 -30.02
N LYS A 140 12.89 -11.23 -29.32
CA LYS A 140 11.77 -10.37 -29.67
C LYS A 140 12.32 -8.94 -29.62
N LYS A 141 12.11 -8.15 -30.68
CA LYS A 141 12.32 -6.70 -30.56
C LYS A 141 11.24 -6.22 -29.60
N ARG A 142 11.62 -5.92 -28.36
CA ARG A 142 10.78 -5.14 -27.44
C ARG A 142 10.43 -3.85 -28.18
N ASP A 143 9.16 -3.65 -28.49
CA ASP A 143 8.73 -2.52 -29.31
C ASP A 143 9.16 -1.23 -28.64
N LYS A 144 10.09 -0.52 -29.28
CA LYS A 144 10.66 0.72 -28.76
C LYS A 144 9.64 1.83 -28.99
N LYS A 145 8.55 1.83 -28.21
CA LYS A 145 7.62 2.96 -28.12
C LYS A 145 8.46 4.16 -27.67
N LYS A 146 8.86 4.98 -28.64
CA LYS A 146 9.68 6.17 -28.42
C LYS A 146 8.94 7.04 -27.41
N ARG A 147 9.62 7.40 -26.32
CA ARG A 147 9.13 8.33 -25.30
C ARG A 147 8.59 9.57 -26.01
N SER A 148 7.31 9.90 -25.81
CA SER A 148 6.73 11.09 -26.40
C SER A 148 7.32 12.33 -25.73
N GLU A 149 7.51 13.40 -26.49
CA GLU A 149 8.07 14.66 -25.98
C GLU A 149 7.10 15.33 -24.96
N GLU A 150 5.83 14.90 -24.93
CA GLU A 150 4.85 15.29 -23.90
C GLU A 150 4.92 14.43 -22.61
N GLU A 151 5.52 13.24 -22.64
CA GLU A 151 5.85 12.39 -21.48
C GLU A 151 7.24 12.74 -20.90
N GLU A 152 7.54 14.04 -20.81
CA GLU A 152 8.76 14.53 -20.16
C GLU A 152 8.65 14.37 -18.64
N VAL A 153 8.88 13.13 -18.16
CA VAL A 153 9.03 12.84 -16.73
C VAL A 153 10.16 13.71 -16.17
N PRO A 154 9.89 14.63 -15.23
CA PRO A 154 10.82 15.70 -14.85
C PRO A 154 12.01 15.24 -13.97
N TYR A 155 12.11 13.94 -13.66
CA TYR A 155 13.14 13.38 -12.80
C TYR A 155 13.67 12.05 -13.35
N GLU A 156 14.99 11.95 -13.48
CA GLU A 156 15.68 10.74 -13.96
C GLU A 156 15.38 9.50 -13.10
N LEU A 157 15.19 9.68 -11.79
CA LEU A 157 14.90 8.58 -10.85
C LEU A 157 13.42 8.14 -10.84
N SER A 158 12.56 8.71 -11.69
CA SER A 158 11.11 8.49 -11.67
C SER A 158 10.50 8.13 -13.03
N ARG A 159 11.32 7.69 -14.01
CA ARG A 159 10.90 7.44 -15.41
C ARG A 159 9.84 6.34 -15.56
N TYR A 160 9.84 5.33 -14.67
CA TYR A 160 8.92 4.20 -14.74
C TYR A 160 7.45 4.61 -14.52
N VAL A 161 6.61 4.25 -15.50
CA VAL A 161 5.15 4.38 -15.44
C VAL A 161 4.52 3.02 -15.15
N PRO A 162 3.73 2.86 -14.07
CA PRO A 162 3.04 1.61 -13.75
C PRO A 162 2.18 1.09 -14.91
N VAL A 163 2.16 -0.23 -15.11
CA VAL A 163 1.38 -0.89 -16.17
C VAL A 163 -0.11 -0.56 -16.03
N VAL A 164 -0.62 -0.53 -14.80
CA VAL A 164 -1.99 -0.11 -14.45
C VAL A 164 -2.38 1.24 -15.06
N LYS A 165 -1.47 2.23 -15.10
CA LYS A 165 -1.77 3.52 -15.73
C LYS A 165 -2.07 3.36 -17.22
N LYS A 166 -1.23 2.59 -17.92
CA LYS A 166 -1.36 2.31 -19.36
C LYS A 166 -2.62 1.48 -19.67
N VAL A 167 -3.04 0.61 -18.75
CA VAL A 167 -4.30 -0.15 -18.85
C VAL A 167 -5.50 0.80 -18.72
N MET A 168 -5.50 1.71 -17.75
CA MET A 168 -6.56 2.71 -17.60
C MET A 168 -6.62 3.68 -18.79
N GLU A 169 -5.47 4.15 -19.28
CA GLU A 169 -5.37 4.98 -20.50
C GLU A 169 -5.86 4.21 -21.74
N GLY A 170 -5.47 2.95 -21.90
CA GLY A 170 -5.90 2.11 -23.02
C GLY A 170 -7.40 1.85 -23.00
N HIS A 171 -7.98 1.61 -21.82
CA HIS A 171 -9.43 1.45 -21.67
C HIS A 171 -10.19 2.75 -21.97
N LEU A 172 -9.78 3.89 -21.39
CA LEU A 172 -10.45 5.18 -21.61
C LEU A 172 -10.34 5.73 -23.05
N ASN A 173 -9.36 5.28 -23.83
CA ASN A 173 -9.20 5.60 -25.25
C ASN A 173 -9.73 4.50 -26.19
N ASN A 174 -10.38 3.45 -25.67
CA ASN A 174 -10.85 2.30 -26.44
C ASN A 174 -9.74 1.59 -27.27
N THR A 175 -8.49 1.61 -26.80
CA THR A 175 -7.32 0.96 -27.42
C THR A 175 -6.78 -0.21 -26.60
N ILE A 176 -7.55 -0.74 -25.65
CA ILE A 176 -7.17 -1.90 -24.84
C ILE A 176 -7.33 -3.19 -25.65
N ASP A 177 -6.43 -4.15 -25.46
CA ASP A 177 -6.48 -5.44 -26.15
C ASP A 177 -7.58 -6.33 -25.56
N SER A 178 -8.68 -6.48 -26.28
CA SER A 178 -9.84 -7.31 -25.88
C SER A 178 -9.50 -8.81 -25.73
N SER A 179 -8.37 -9.29 -26.25
CA SER A 179 -7.92 -10.67 -26.02
C SER A 179 -7.27 -10.86 -24.65
N LEU A 180 -6.70 -9.79 -24.08
CA LEU A 180 -6.13 -9.76 -22.74
C LEU A 180 -7.14 -9.28 -21.69
N TYR A 181 -8.08 -8.43 -22.08
CA TYR A 181 -9.13 -7.85 -21.23
C TYR A 181 -10.53 -8.06 -21.83
N PRO A 182 -11.00 -9.32 -21.94
CA PRO A 182 -12.33 -9.63 -22.46
C PRO A 182 -13.44 -9.22 -21.47
N TYR A 183 -14.62 -8.87 -22.01
CA TYR A 183 -15.82 -8.71 -21.21
C TYR A 183 -16.41 -10.07 -20.79
N VAL A 184 -16.95 -10.15 -19.57
CA VAL A 184 -17.55 -11.38 -19.01
C VAL A 184 -18.93 -11.66 -19.62
N ARG A 185 -19.64 -10.60 -20.03
CA ARG A 185 -20.89 -10.65 -20.81
C ARG A 185 -20.63 -9.89 -22.10
N GLU A 186 -21.00 -10.46 -23.24
CA GLU A 186 -21.05 -9.70 -24.50
C GLU A 186 -22.09 -8.58 -24.35
N MET A 187 -21.76 -7.36 -24.78
CA MET A 187 -22.74 -6.27 -24.76
C MET A 187 -23.80 -6.54 -25.82
N GLU A 188 -25.06 -6.36 -25.44
CA GLU A 188 -26.18 -6.53 -26.37
C GLU A 188 -26.12 -5.42 -27.45
N PRO A 189 -26.61 -5.65 -28.68
CA PRO A 189 -26.53 -4.67 -29.77
C PRO A 189 -27.11 -3.29 -29.40
N GLU A 190 -28.16 -3.26 -28.58
CA GLU A 190 -28.79 -2.04 -28.07
C GLU A 190 -27.85 -1.24 -27.14
N GLU A 191 -27.08 -1.93 -26.30
CA GLU A 191 -26.10 -1.31 -25.38
C GLU A 191 -24.92 -0.71 -26.17
N ILE A 192 -24.50 -1.39 -27.24
CA ILE A 192 -23.43 -0.90 -28.14
C ILE A 192 -23.90 0.35 -28.90
N GLU A 193 -25.15 0.39 -29.38
CA GLU A 193 -25.71 1.59 -30.00
C GLU A 193 -25.87 2.75 -29.00
N GLU A 194 -26.22 2.48 -27.75
CA GLU A 194 -26.31 3.49 -26.70
C GLU A 194 -24.93 4.05 -26.32
N GLU A 195 -23.91 3.22 -26.10
CA GLU A 195 -22.54 3.67 -25.87
C GLU A 195 -22.02 4.50 -27.04
N ALA A 196 -22.21 4.05 -28.29
CA ALA A 196 -21.79 4.79 -29.48
C ALA A 196 -22.48 6.17 -29.60
N ARG A 197 -23.77 6.27 -29.24
CA ARG A 197 -24.50 7.55 -29.17
C ARG A 197 -23.96 8.46 -28.07
N LEU A 198 -23.63 7.92 -26.90
CA LEU A 198 -23.05 8.66 -25.79
C LEU A 198 -21.60 9.12 -26.07
N GLU A 199 -20.83 8.35 -26.86
CA GLU A 199 -19.50 8.77 -27.33
C GLU A 199 -19.58 9.85 -28.42
N ALA A 200 -20.51 9.73 -29.37
CA ALA A 200 -20.72 10.75 -30.41
C ALA A 200 -21.14 12.13 -29.86
N GLN A 201 -21.70 12.17 -28.64
CA GLN A 201 -22.04 13.40 -27.92
C GLN A 201 -20.88 14.01 -27.12
N ARG A 202 -19.72 13.35 -27.03
CA ARG A 202 -18.54 13.92 -26.36
C ARG A 202 -17.95 15.04 -27.22
N PRO A 203 -17.71 16.25 -26.67
CA PRO A 203 -17.11 17.34 -27.42
C PRO A 203 -15.67 16.99 -27.81
N ALA A 204 -15.38 17.02 -29.12
CA ALA A 204 -14.06 16.72 -29.64
C ALA A 204 -12.98 17.67 -29.08
N PRO A 205 -11.75 17.18 -28.80
CA PRO A 205 -10.67 18.03 -28.31
C PRO A 205 -10.30 19.08 -29.36
N SER A 206 -10.52 20.35 -29.02
CA SER A 206 -10.25 21.49 -29.89
C SER A 206 -8.74 21.64 -30.16
N LEU A 207 -8.34 21.49 -31.42
CA LEU A 207 -6.99 21.69 -31.95
C LEU A 207 -6.45 23.14 -31.82
N ARG A 208 -7.11 24.05 -31.09
CA ARG A 208 -6.84 25.50 -31.09
C ARG A 208 -6.35 26.10 -29.77
N THR A 209 -5.96 25.31 -28.76
CA THR A 209 -5.41 25.86 -27.50
C THR A 209 -4.07 25.25 -27.08
N THR A 210 -3.01 25.63 -27.78
CA THR A 210 -1.64 25.66 -27.26
C THR A 210 -1.51 26.72 -26.15
N ARG A 211 -2.01 26.43 -24.94
CA ARG A 211 -1.79 27.28 -23.76
C ARG A 211 -0.73 26.65 -22.84
N PRO A 212 0.37 27.36 -22.52
CA PRO A 212 1.46 26.81 -21.71
C PRO A 212 1.03 26.52 -20.26
N LYS A 213 1.45 25.36 -19.75
CA LYS A 213 0.99 24.75 -18.48
C LYS A 213 1.25 25.57 -17.20
N TRP A 214 2.03 26.66 -17.25
CA TRP A 214 2.35 27.49 -16.07
C TRP A 214 1.15 28.29 -15.52
N GLN A 215 0.24 28.75 -16.38
CA GLN A 215 -0.82 29.71 -15.98
C GLN A 215 -2.05 29.10 -15.28
N GLN A 216 -2.11 27.79 -15.04
CA GLN A 216 -3.28 27.14 -14.44
C GLN A 216 -3.29 27.10 -12.89
N LYS A 217 -2.22 27.51 -12.21
CA LYS A 217 -2.10 27.42 -10.73
C LYS A 217 -2.90 28.47 -9.93
N THR A 218 -3.68 29.33 -10.57
CA THR A 218 -4.46 30.41 -9.92
C THR A 218 -5.96 30.34 -10.22
N LYS A 219 -6.56 29.15 -10.11
CA LYS A 219 -8.01 29.00 -9.96
C LYS A 219 -8.37 28.27 -8.66
N SER A 220 -8.91 29.06 -7.73
CA SER A 220 -9.84 28.74 -6.65
C SER A 220 -10.16 27.26 -6.37
N GLN A 221 -9.90 26.84 -5.12
CA GLN A 221 -10.72 25.83 -4.44
C GLN A 221 -12.21 26.23 -4.59
N GLY A 222 -13.05 25.41 -5.23
CA GLY A 222 -14.51 25.59 -5.21
C GLY A 222 -15.27 25.22 -6.48
N GLU A 223 -14.67 25.25 -7.67
CA GLU A 223 -15.35 24.79 -8.89
C GLU A 223 -15.30 23.25 -8.95
N SER A 224 -16.39 22.60 -8.55
CA SER A 224 -16.60 21.18 -8.77
C SER A 224 -16.64 20.89 -10.27
N ARG A 225 -15.51 20.44 -10.82
CA ARG A 225 -15.51 19.72 -12.09
C ARG A 225 -16.35 18.47 -11.89
N ASN A 226 -17.62 18.51 -12.30
CA ASN A 226 -18.43 17.31 -12.33
C ASN A 226 -17.73 16.33 -13.29
N PRO A 227 -17.31 15.16 -12.80
CA PRO A 227 -16.69 14.15 -13.65
C PRO A 227 -17.71 13.72 -14.69
N SER A 228 -17.27 13.60 -15.94
CA SER A 228 -18.15 13.22 -17.04
C SER A 228 -18.04 11.71 -17.31
N GLY A 229 -19.08 11.10 -17.87
CA GLY A 229 -19.06 9.70 -18.29
C GLY A 229 -19.14 8.67 -17.16
N ALA A 230 -19.00 7.39 -17.53
CA ALA A 230 -19.08 6.26 -16.62
C ALA A 230 -17.88 6.17 -15.65
N ARG A 231 -18.11 5.52 -14.50
CA ARG A 231 -17.11 5.24 -13.47
C ARG A 231 -16.19 4.12 -13.91
N LEU A 232 -14.88 4.33 -13.81
CA LEU A 232 -13.89 3.27 -13.93
C LEU A 232 -13.61 2.69 -12.55
N ILE A 233 -13.88 1.40 -12.34
CA ILE A 233 -13.54 0.67 -11.11
C ILE A 233 -12.51 -0.40 -11.45
N LEU A 234 -11.28 -0.23 -10.93
CA LEU A 234 -10.19 -1.18 -11.07
C LEU A 234 -9.97 -1.92 -9.76
N PHE A 235 -9.94 -3.25 -9.79
CA PHE A 235 -9.59 -4.07 -8.63
C PHE A 235 -8.35 -4.92 -8.92
N ILE A 236 -7.31 -4.79 -8.09
CA ILE A 236 -6.09 -5.59 -8.19
C ILE A 236 -6.14 -6.69 -7.12
N ALA A 237 -6.23 -7.95 -7.53
CA ALA A 237 -6.12 -9.07 -6.61
C ALA A 237 -4.64 -9.26 -6.19
N GLY A 238 -4.40 -9.41 -4.88
CA GLY A 238 -3.04 -9.65 -4.35
C GLY A 238 -2.29 -8.40 -3.86
N GLY A 239 -2.91 -7.21 -3.91
CA GLY A 239 -2.39 -5.97 -3.33
C GLY A 239 -2.08 -4.88 -4.37
N MET A 240 -2.12 -3.60 -3.96
CA MET A 240 -1.83 -2.45 -4.83
C MET A 240 -0.77 -1.52 -4.22
N THR A 241 0.06 -0.91 -5.06
CA THR A 241 1.14 -0.02 -4.65
C THR A 241 0.75 1.46 -4.64
N TYR A 242 1.46 2.29 -3.88
CA TYR A 242 1.24 3.73 -3.85
C TYR A 242 1.42 4.43 -5.21
N SER A 243 2.25 3.91 -6.12
CA SER A 243 2.41 4.46 -7.47
C SER A 243 1.22 4.15 -8.38
N GLU A 244 0.56 3.01 -8.20
CA GLU A 244 -0.70 2.66 -8.89
C GLU A 244 -1.86 3.49 -8.35
N ILE A 245 -1.94 3.66 -7.02
CA ILE A 245 -2.89 4.57 -6.38
C ILE A 245 -2.73 6.00 -6.95
N ARG A 246 -1.50 6.53 -6.98
CA ARG A 246 -1.20 7.84 -7.59
C ARG A 246 -1.63 7.91 -9.05
N SER A 247 -1.41 6.83 -9.81
CA SER A 247 -1.79 6.76 -11.22
C SER A 247 -3.31 6.87 -11.43
N ALA A 248 -4.13 6.34 -10.53
CA ALA A 248 -5.59 6.48 -10.62
C ALA A 248 -6.04 7.95 -10.50
N TYR A 249 -5.47 8.70 -9.56
CA TYR A 249 -5.71 10.15 -9.43
C TYR A 249 -5.22 10.94 -10.66
N GLU A 250 -4.02 10.63 -11.15
CA GLU A 250 -3.49 11.26 -12.38
C GLU A 250 -4.45 11.07 -13.57
N ILE A 251 -5.03 9.88 -13.74
CA ILE A 251 -5.99 9.58 -14.82
C ILE A 251 -7.34 10.26 -14.59
N ALA A 252 -7.85 10.27 -13.36
CA ALA A 252 -9.09 10.98 -13.02
C ALA A 252 -9.02 12.47 -13.39
N ASP A 253 -7.90 13.13 -13.06
CA ASP A 253 -7.65 14.55 -13.37
C ASP A 253 -7.45 14.82 -14.86
N ILE A 254 -6.72 13.95 -15.59
CA ILE A 254 -6.45 14.11 -17.02
C ILE A 254 -7.72 13.92 -17.87
N TYR A 255 -8.50 12.88 -17.59
CA TYR A 255 -9.67 12.50 -18.39
C TYR A 255 -10.99 13.08 -17.86
N ASN A 256 -10.98 13.77 -16.71
CA ASN A 256 -12.17 14.27 -16.01
C ASN A 256 -13.22 13.15 -15.82
N ARG A 257 -12.78 12.04 -15.21
CA ARG A 257 -13.51 10.78 -14.99
C ARG A 257 -13.45 10.38 -13.51
N GLU A 258 -14.49 9.73 -13.00
CA GLU A 258 -14.39 9.05 -11.70
C GLU A 258 -13.62 7.73 -11.87
N VAL A 259 -12.46 7.64 -11.23
CA VAL A 259 -11.61 6.44 -11.22
C VAL A 259 -11.44 5.97 -9.78
N TYR A 260 -11.86 4.73 -9.51
CA TYR A 260 -11.68 4.06 -8.23
C TYR A 260 -10.71 2.90 -8.41
N ILE A 261 -9.66 2.86 -7.58
CA ILE A 261 -8.74 1.73 -7.49
C ILE A 261 -8.88 1.05 -6.14
N GLY A 262 -9.10 -0.26 -6.16
CA GLY A 262 -9.25 -1.12 -4.99
C GLY A 262 -8.34 -2.33 -5.06
N SER A 263 -8.12 -2.97 -3.92
CA SER A 263 -7.30 -4.17 -3.82
C SER A 263 -7.60 -4.92 -2.51
N THR A 264 -6.97 -6.08 -2.31
CA THR A 264 -7.02 -6.80 -1.03
C THR A 264 -6.29 -6.04 0.09
N HIS A 265 -5.21 -5.34 -0.22
CA HIS A 265 -4.42 -4.53 0.72
C HIS A 265 -3.52 -3.53 -0.02
N VAL A 266 -2.90 -2.59 0.72
CA VAL A 266 -1.89 -1.67 0.18
C VAL A 266 -0.49 -2.23 0.47
N ILE A 267 0.35 -2.25 -0.56
CA ILE A 267 1.67 -2.88 -0.56
C ILE A 267 2.80 -1.84 -0.52
N THR A 268 3.81 -2.13 0.30
CA THR A 268 5.15 -1.54 0.24
C THR A 268 6.14 -2.53 -0.37
N PRO A 269 7.30 -2.10 -0.89
CA PRO A 269 8.30 -3.02 -1.43
C PRO A 269 8.80 -4.07 -0.40
N SER A 270 8.83 -3.71 0.89
CA SER A 270 9.20 -4.64 1.97
C SER A 270 8.11 -5.68 2.22
N THR A 271 6.84 -5.27 2.34
CA THR A 271 5.73 -6.22 2.57
C THR A 271 5.56 -7.16 1.38
N PHE A 272 5.74 -6.69 0.14
CA PHE A 272 5.74 -7.55 -1.05
C PHE A 272 6.79 -8.68 -0.99
N ILE A 273 7.97 -8.38 -0.46
CA ILE A 273 9.05 -9.36 -0.26
C ILE A 273 8.71 -10.34 0.87
N GLU A 274 8.03 -9.88 1.92
CA GLU A 274 7.54 -10.74 3.01
C GLU A 274 6.41 -11.68 2.53
N ASP A 275 5.47 -11.17 1.73
CA ASP A 275 4.40 -11.95 1.11
C ASP A 275 4.97 -13.01 0.16
N LEU A 276 5.91 -12.63 -0.72
CA LEU A 276 6.63 -13.57 -1.58
C LEU A 276 7.41 -14.64 -0.80
N LYS A 277 8.02 -14.29 0.35
CA LYS A 277 8.68 -15.25 1.25
C LYS A 277 7.70 -16.23 1.88
N GLY A 278 6.43 -15.84 2.00
CA GLY A 278 5.32 -16.66 2.49
C GLY A 278 4.64 -17.54 1.44
N LEU A 279 4.78 -17.24 0.14
CA LEU A 279 3.86 -17.69 -0.92
C LEU A 279 3.70 -19.22 -1.11
N ARG A 280 4.70 -20.04 -0.73
CA ARG A 280 4.60 -21.52 -0.74
C ARG A 280 3.94 -22.12 0.51
N LYS A 281 3.77 -21.34 1.58
CA LYS A 281 3.19 -21.82 2.83
C LYS A 281 1.67 -21.91 2.67
N PRO A 282 1.01 -22.92 3.25
CA PRO A 282 -0.46 -22.96 3.24
C PRO A 282 -1.00 -21.69 3.90
N MET A 283 -1.97 -21.04 3.27
CA MET A 283 -2.63 -19.89 3.89
C MET A 283 -3.26 -20.34 5.22
N GLY A 284 -3.07 -19.52 6.26
CA GLY A 284 -3.87 -19.65 7.47
C GLY A 284 -5.37 -19.53 7.11
N LYS A 285 -6.24 -20.22 7.84
CA LYS A 285 -7.69 -20.14 7.61
C LYS A 285 -8.14 -18.68 7.77
N ILE A 286 -8.42 -18.01 6.65
CA ILE A 286 -8.99 -16.66 6.67
C ILE A 286 -10.42 -16.81 7.19
N PRO A 287 -10.79 -16.21 8.33
CA PRO A 287 -12.18 -16.22 8.78
C PRO A 287 -13.04 -15.49 7.73
N PRO A 288 -14.23 -16.00 7.39
CA PRO A 288 -15.08 -15.33 6.42
C PRO A 288 -15.44 -13.93 6.92
N PRO A 289 -15.47 -12.89 6.05
CA PRO A 289 -15.78 -11.52 6.46
C PRO A 289 -17.23 -11.38 6.97
N VAL A 290 -18.10 -12.33 6.62
CA VAL A 290 -19.42 -12.49 7.21
C VAL A 290 -19.36 -13.68 8.19
N PRO A 291 -19.64 -13.49 9.50
CA PRO A 291 -19.70 -14.60 10.43
C PRO A 291 -20.82 -15.57 10.03
N ALA A 292 -20.64 -16.86 10.30
CA ALA A 292 -21.66 -17.87 10.03
C ALA A 292 -22.97 -17.51 10.76
N TYR A 293 -24.10 -17.63 10.05
CA TYR A 293 -25.41 -17.32 10.61
C TYR A 293 -25.69 -18.21 11.83
N VAL A 294 -25.86 -17.57 13.00
CA VAL A 294 -26.35 -18.21 14.21
C VAL A 294 -27.84 -17.91 14.31
N PRO A 295 -28.73 -18.91 14.21
CA PRO A 295 -30.16 -18.67 14.41
C PRO A 295 -30.40 -18.16 15.83
N PRO A 296 -31.35 -17.22 16.03
CA PRO A 296 -31.71 -16.78 17.37
C PRO A 296 -32.20 -17.99 18.20
N PRO A 297 -31.97 -17.99 19.52
CA PRO A 297 -32.56 -19.00 20.40
C PRO A 297 -34.09 -19.02 20.20
N PRO A 298 -34.73 -20.21 20.20
CA PRO A 298 -36.19 -20.28 20.15
C PRO A 298 -36.77 -19.48 21.31
N GLU A 299 -37.79 -18.67 21.02
CA GLU A 299 -38.46 -17.88 22.06
C GLU A 299 -38.94 -18.80 23.19
N PRO A 300 -38.76 -18.41 24.46
CA PRO A 300 -39.23 -19.22 25.57
C PRO A 300 -40.75 -19.35 25.48
N GLU A 301 -41.25 -20.58 25.39
CA GLU A 301 -42.69 -20.84 25.32
C GLU A 301 -43.42 -20.09 26.45
N PRO A 302 -44.55 -19.41 26.16
CA PRO A 302 -45.28 -18.69 27.18
C PRO A 302 -45.69 -19.67 28.28
N ARG A 303 -45.16 -19.45 29.50
CA ARG A 303 -45.49 -20.26 30.68
C ARG A 303 -47.01 -20.31 30.82
N ARG A 304 -47.59 -21.48 30.57
CA ARG A 304 -49.00 -21.75 30.86
C ARG A 304 -49.19 -21.61 32.37
N GLU A 305 -49.90 -20.57 32.78
CA GLU A 305 -50.31 -20.44 34.18
C GLU A 305 -51.17 -21.66 34.56
N PRO A 306 -50.94 -22.30 35.72
CA PRO A 306 -51.79 -23.40 36.17
C PRO A 306 -53.20 -22.86 36.48
N PRO A 307 -54.26 -23.58 36.13
CA PRO A 307 -55.63 -23.12 36.35
C PRO A 307 -55.92 -22.95 37.86
N PRO A 308 -56.73 -21.96 38.25
CA PRO A 308 -56.96 -21.65 39.65
C PRO A 308 -57.67 -22.80 40.39
N LEU A 309 -57.03 -23.27 41.47
CA LEU A 309 -57.59 -24.25 42.39
C LEU A 309 -58.85 -23.70 43.06
N LYS A 310 -59.98 -24.42 42.92
CA LYS A 310 -61.22 -24.09 43.62
C LYS A 310 -60.99 -24.18 45.13
N GLN A 311 -61.23 -23.09 45.85
CA GLN A 311 -61.22 -23.08 47.31
C GLN A 311 -62.34 -23.99 47.83
N HIS A 312 -61.98 -24.93 48.70
CA HIS A 312 -62.93 -25.59 49.58
C HIS A 312 -62.61 -25.16 51.02
N LEU A 313 -63.61 -24.65 51.73
CA LEU A 313 -63.43 -24.26 53.12
C LEU A 313 -63.25 -25.51 54.00
N SER A 314 -62.28 -25.46 54.90
CA SER A 314 -62.41 -26.04 56.23
C SER A 314 -61.80 -25.08 57.25
N SER A 315 -62.51 -24.89 58.35
CA SER A 315 -62.16 -23.99 59.46
C SER A 315 -61.58 -24.79 60.63
N SER A 316 -61.18 -24.07 61.69
CA SER A 316 -60.61 -24.57 62.95
C SER A 316 -59.15 -25.08 62.91
N SER A 317 -58.36 -25.02 63.98
CA SER A 317 -58.29 -24.03 65.08
C SER A 317 -57.04 -24.31 65.94
N ALA A 318 -56.46 -23.25 66.53
CA ALA A 318 -55.73 -23.27 67.81
C ALA A 318 -54.32 -23.91 67.93
N GLN A 319 -53.41 -23.07 68.48
CA GLN A 319 -52.45 -23.35 69.57
C GLN A 319 -51.09 -24.06 69.34
N SER A 320 -50.06 -23.20 69.24
CA SER A 320 -48.98 -23.05 70.26
C SER A 320 -47.65 -23.82 70.18
N SER A 321 -46.62 -23.18 70.74
CA SER A 321 -45.46 -23.76 71.47
C SER A 321 -44.13 -24.05 70.74
N ALA A 322 -43.31 -22.98 70.65
CA ALA A 322 -41.91 -22.84 71.10
C ALA A 322 -40.87 -24.01 71.06
N ARG A 323 -39.67 -23.71 70.50
CA ARG A 323 -38.27 -24.02 70.93
C ARG A 323 -37.33 -23.57 69.78
N SER A 324 -36.27 -22.75 69.87
CA SER A 324 -35.18 -22.45 70.82
C SER A 324 -33.84 -23.12 70.46
N SER A 325 -32.73 -22.34 70.51
CA SER A 325 -31.29 -22.71 70.43
C SER A 325 -30.75 -23.34 69.12
N GLY A 326 -29.54 -23.04 68.65
CA GLY A 326 -28.56 -22.02 69.09
C GLY A 326 -27.10 -22.32 68.67
N ALA A 327 -26.27 -21.27 68.53
CA ALA A 327 -24.80 -21.29 68.33
C ALA A 327 -24.29 -21.96 67.02
N SER A 328 -23.06 -21.74 66.52
CA SER A 328 -21.86 -21.04 67.03
C SER A 328 -20.96 -20.53 65.87
N THR A 329 -20.27 -19.41 66.05
CA THR A 329 -19.07 -19.03 65.27
C THR A 329 -17.82 -19.77 65.79
N PRO A 330 -16.67 -19.76 65.07
CA PRO A 330 -15.63 -18.77 65.43
C PRO A 330 -14.77 -18.24 64.25
N VAL A 331 -14.06 -17.13 64.53
CA VAL A 331 -12.90 -16.57 63.78
C VAL A 331 -11.75 -16.38 64.80
N PRO A 332 -10.48 -16.70 64.47
CA PRO A 332 -9.34 -15.73 64.50
C PRO A 332 -8.24 -16.09 63.44
N SER A 333 -7.09 -15.42 63.22
CA SER A 333 -6.56 -14.07 63.52
C SER A 333 -5.30 -13.75 62.69
N VAL A 334 -5.27 -12.59 62.03
CA VAL A 334 -4.25 -11.51 62.14
C VAL A 334 -2.76 -11.87 62.40
N THR A 335 -1.88 -11.45 61.47
CA THR A 335 -0.62 -10.66 61.65
C THR A 335 -0.17 -10.21 60.24
N ASP A 336 -0.20 -8.93 59.82
CA ASP A 336 0.69 -7.79 60.15
C ASP A 336 2.20 -8.02 59.91
N ASP A 337 2.75 -7.35 58.89
CA ASP A 337 3.94 -6.48 59.06
C ASP A 337 3.99 -5.35 57.99
N LYS A 338 4.73 -4.28 58.28
CA LYS A 338 4.73 -2.98 57.58
C LYS A 338 6.01 -2.73 56.78
N SER A 339 5.94 -1.89 55.73
CA SER A 339 6.91 -0.79 55.54
C SER A 339 6.50 0.21 54.43
N LEU A 340 6.78 1.50 54.69
CA LEU A 340 6.59 2.70 53.87
C LEU A 340 7.54 3.80 54.42
N PRO A 341 7.75 4.96 53.74
CA PRO A 341 7.71 5.23 52.30
C PRO A 341 9.15 5.59 51.84
N PRO A 342 9.67 6.85 51.68
CA PRO A 342 9.09 8.18 51.44
C PRO A 342 9.24 8.67 49.97
N SER A 343 8.59 9.79 49.65
CA SER A 343 8.71 10.54 48.39
C SER A 343 9.25 11.96 48.62
N SER A 344 10.16 12.46 47.78
CA SER A 344 10.43 13.91 47.66
C SER A 344 11.22 14.25 46.39
N THR A 345 10.73 15.20 45.59
CA THR A 345 11.50 15.88 44.53
C THR A 345 11.38 17.38 44.72
N ASP A 346 12.50 18.04 45.03
CA ASP A 346 12.59 19.49 45.26
C ASP A 346 13.06 20.24 43.99
N SER A 347 12.82 21.54 44.03
CA SER A 347 12.97 22.60 43.04
C SER A 347 14.33 22.72 42.32
N GLY A 348 14.25 23.02 41.02
CA GLY A 348 15.38 23.49 40.23
C GLY A 348 15.47 25.01 40.20
N LYS A 349 16.64 25.58 40.51
CA LYS A 349 16.96 27.00 40.33
C LYS A 349 17.64 27.28 38.98
N SER A 350 17.38 28.45 38.45
CA SER A 350 17.89 28.99 37.18
C SER A 350 19.33 29.50 37.26
N GLU A 351 20.09 29.44 36.15
CA GLU A 351 20.92 30.59 35.73
C GLU A 351 21.16 30.68 34.20
N LYS A 352 21.91 31.71 33.75
CA LYS A 352 21.68 32.44 32.49
C LYS A 352 22.90 32.55 31.55
N LYS A 353 22.63 32.82 30.26
CA LYS A 353 23.54 33.32 29.18
C LYS A 353 24.55 32.28 28.63
N LYS A 354 24.97 32.30 27.36
CA LYS A 354 25.20 33.43 26.42
C LYS A 354 24.69 33.20 24.99
N LYS A 355 24.51 34.31 24.26
CA LYS A 355 24.37 34.35 22.79
C LYS A 355 25.70 34.06 22.10
N GLY A 356 25.67 33.38 20.95
CA GLY A 356 26.72 33.36 19.94
C GLY A 356 26.10 33.10 18.58
N GLY A 357 26.33 33.98 17.60
CA GLY A 357 25.82 33.83 16.24
C GLY A 357 26.96 33.86 15.23
N PHE A 358 26.88 33.00 14.23
CA PHE A 358 27.75 32.96 13.04
C PHE A 358 26.87 32.41 11.90
N ARG A 359 26.43 33.24 10.96
CA ARG A 359 27.09 33.61 9.69
C ARG A 359 27.19 32.46 8.68
N LEU A 360 26.35 32.53 7.64
CA LEU A 360 26.58 31.89 6.35
C LEU A 360 27.85 32.46 5.70
N PHE A 361 28.56 31.62 4.96
CA PHE A 361 29.47 31.97 3.87
C PHE A 361 29.68 30.73 2.99
N GLY A 362 29.90 30.94 1.68
CA GLY A 362 30.21 29.88 0.71
C GLY A 362 29.19 29.81 -0.41
#